data_AF-A0A7X7UU34-F1
#
_entry.id   AF-A0A7X7UU34-F1
#
_cell.length_a   1.000
_cell.length_b   1.000
_cell.length_c   1.000
_cell.angle_alpha   90.00
_cell.angle_beta   90.00
_cell.angle_gamma   90.00
#
_symmetry.space_group_name_H-M   'P 1'
#
loop_
_entity.id
_entity.type
_entity.pdbx_description
1 polymer ?
#
loop_
_entity_poly.entity_id
_entity_poly.type
_entity_poly.pdbx_seq_one_letter_code
_entity_poly.pdbx_strand_id
1 'polypeptide(L)'
;MNTKRLWIGFIAVMVVSFAILGYYGFEVYFQKPPIPDRVVSDSGEQLFTGNEIVAGQNVWQSIGGQEVGSIWGHGAYVAPDWSADWLHREAVYMLNRLAFMHDSCSYDELDSERQAYLQLLLQKDLRKNRYDATTKTLVVSDLRAEAIKDNAQYYHNLFTDGKDQERERIAYAIPVNSIKNVENMQRMNAFFFWTAWACVTERPGKDITYTSNWPGDDLVGNHPTSQHLFWSMFSIILLLLGIGLLGFYYAKNQDKEISEVYPEKDPLINLQATPSMKATLKYFWVVTGLILLQILMGAVTAHYGVEGQGFYGLNLDAILPYSISR
;
A
#
# COMPACT_ATOMS: atom_id res chain seq x y z
N MET A 1 46.04 -14.66 -6.00
CA MET A 1 45.03 -14.45 -7.06
C MET A 1 45.01 -12.99 -7.50
N ASN A 2 44.90 -12.72 -8.80
CA ASN A 2 44.71 -11.35 -9.31
C ASN A 2 43.20 -11.02 -9.32
N THR A 3 42.74 -10.27 -8.33
CA THR A 3 41.31 -9.94 -8.12
C THR A 3 40.83 -8.76 -8.97
N LYS A 4 41.69 -8.15 -9.80
CA LYS A 4 41.36 -6.97 -10.60
C LYS A 4 40.12 -7.18 -11.48
N ARG A 5 39.96 -8.38 -12.06
CA ARG A 5 38.79 -8.72 -12.88
C ARG A 5 37.49 -8.77 -12.07
N LEU A 6 37.55 -9.30 -10.84
CA LEU A 6 36.39 -9.35 -9.94
C LEU A 6 35.97 -7.94 -9.51
N TRP A 7 36.93 -7.08 -9.18
CA TRP A 7 36.66 -5.68 -8.84
C TRP A 7 36.06 -4.89 -10.00
N ILE A 8 36.58 -5.08 -11.23
CA ILE A 8 35.99 -4.45 -12.42
C ILE A 8 34.55 -4.93 -12.64
N GLY A 9 34.30 -6.24 -12.51
CA GLY A 9 32.95 -6.80 -12.62
C GLY A 9 31.99 -6.24 -11.56
N PHE A 10 32.43 -6.20 -10.30
CA PHE A 10 31.65 -5.61 -9.21
C PHE A 10 31.31 -4.14 -9.46
N ILE A 11 32.31 -3.32 -9.81
CA ILE A 11 32.10 -1.89 -10.10
C ILE A 11 31.13 -1.72 -11.27
N ALA A 12 31.25 -2.52 -12.33
CA ALA A 12 30.34 -2.46 -13.46
C ALA A 12 28.88 -2.77 -13.05
N VAL A 13 28.66 -3.82 -12.25
CA VAL A 13 27.31 -4.15 -11.74
C VAL A 13 26.75 -3.02 -10.89
N MET A 14 27.56 -2.43 -10.01
CA MET A 14 27.14 -1.33 -9.16
C MET A 14 26.75 -0.10 -9.98
N VAL A 15 27.63 0.34 -10.89
CA VAL A 15 27.39 1.54 -11.71
C VAL A 15 26.15 1.37 -12.58
N VAL A 16 25.99 0.23 -13.25
CA VAL A 16 24.83 -0.02 -14.11
C VAL A 16 23.53 -0.09 -13.29
N SER A 17 23.54 -0.79 -12.15
CA SER A 17 22.36 -0.90 -11.28
C SER A 17 21.91 0.47 -10.74
N PHE A 18 22.86 1.28 -10.26
CA PHE A 18 22.54 2.63 -9.77
C PHE A 18 22.12 3.60 -10.89
N ALA A 19 22.68 3.48 -12.09
CA ALA A 19 22.24 4.27 -13.24
C ALA A 19 20.77 3.97 -13.61
N ILE A 20 20.39 2.68 -13.64
CA ILE A 20 19.01 2.25 -13.88
C ILE A 20 18.09 2.77 -12.77
N LEU A 21 18.48 2.60 -11.50
CA LEU A 21 17.71 3.08 -10.35
C LEU A 21 17.50 4.62 -10.40
N GLY A 22 18.55 5.37 -10.71
CA GLY A 22 18.48 6.83 -10.81
C GLY A 22 17.58 7.29 -11.96
N TYR A 23 17.68 6.65 -13.12
CA TYR A 23 16.83 6.94 -14.28
C TYR A 23 15.35 6.71 -13.97
N TYR A 24 14.98 5.54 -13.44
CA TYR A 24 13.59 5.26 -13.12
C TYR A 24 13.08 6.04 -11.89
N GLY A 25 13.96 6.41 -10.95
CA GLY A 25 13.62 7.33 -9.87
C GLY A 25 13.21 8.71 -10.39
N PHE A 26 13.90 9.21 -11.42
CA PHE A 26 13.52 10.44 -12.12
C PHE A 26 12.15 10.30 -12.80
N GLU A 27 11.92 9.21 -13.54
CA GLU A 27 10.62 8.95 -14.19
C GLU A 27 9.46 8.91 -13.18
N VAL A 28 9.62 8.21 -12.05
CA VAL A 28 8.59 8.15 -10.99
C VAL A 28 8.25 9.53 -10.46
N TYR A 29 9.23 10.42 -10.30
CA TYR A 29 9.01 11.77 -9.78
C TYR A 29 8.09 12.61 -10.69
N PHE A 30 8.24 12.49 -12.01
CA PHE A 30 7.44 13.23 -12.99
C PHE A 30 6.14 12.52 -13.40
N GLN A 31 6.08 11.20 -13.29
CA GLN A 31 4.92 10.40 -13.66
C GLN A 31 3.99 10.05 -12.49
N LYS A 32 4.21 10.56 -11.28
CA LYS A 32 3.30 10.33 -10.14
C LYS A 32 1.90 10.95 -10.39
N PRO A 33 0.82 10.41 -9.79
CA PRO A 33 -0.49 11.04 -9.84
C PRO A 33 -0.41 12.48 -9.30
N PRO A 34 -0.98 13.48 -10.01
CA PRO A 34 -0.98 14.85 -9.53
C PRO A 34 -1.89 15.00 -8.30
N ILE A 35 -1.54 15.93 -7.42
CA ILE A 35 -2.44 16.42 -6.37
C ILE A 35 -3.09 17.69 -6.92
N PRO A 36 -4.42 17.71 -7.14
CA PRO A 36 -5.08 18.90 -7.68
C PRO A 36 -5.13 20.03 -6.64
N ASP A 37 -5.14 21.28 -7.10
CA ASP A 37 -5.34 22.45 -6.22
C ASP A 37 -6.78 22.47 -5.68
N ARG A 38 -7.75 22.03 -6.50
CA ARG A 38 -9.17 21.90 -6.14
C ARG A 38 -9.83 20.70 -6.83
N VAL A 39 -10.78 20.09 -6.13
CA VAL A 39 -11.66 19.05 -6.64
C VAL A 39 -13.08 19.62 -6.64
N VAL A 40 -13.75 19.60 -7.79
CA VAL A 40 -15.09 20.17 -7.97
C VAL A 40 -16.02 19.20 -8.68
N SER A 41 -17.32 19.30 -8.46
CA SER A 41 -18.34 18.57 -9.23
C SER A 41 -18.60 19.22 -10.60
N ASP A 42 -19.31 18.51 -11.49
CA ASP A 42 -19.78 19.05 -12.77
C ASP A 42 -20.70 20.28 -12.56
N SER A 43 -21.46 20.32 -11.46
CA SER A 43 -22.27 21.46 -11.03
C SER A 43 -21.49 22.62 -10.38
N GLY A 44 -20.17 22.47 -10.17
CA GLY A 44 -19.29 23.49 -9.61
C GLY A 44 -19.24 23.52 -8.08
N GLU A 45 -19.79 22.53 -7.39
CA GLU A 45 -19.60 22.36 -5.95
C GLU A 45 -18.14 22.02 -5.65
N GLN A 46 -17.52 22.76 -4.72
CA GLN A 46 -16.18 22.44 -4.26
C GLN A 46 -16.22 21.32 -3.23
N LEU A 47 -15.53 20.21 -3.52
CA LEU A 47 -15.48 19.04 -2.65
C LEU A 47 -14.25 19.07 -1.74
N PHE A 48 -13.06 19.26 -2.33
CA PHE A 48 -11.79 19.24 -1.61
C PHE A 48 -10.80 20.25 -2.21
N THR A 49 -9.79 20.61 -1.43
CA THR A 49 -8.60 21.35 -1.85
C THR A 49 -7.37 20.47 -1.80
N GLY A 50 -6.33 20.82 -2.56
CA GLY A 50 -5.04 20.13 -2.49
C GLY A 50 -4.41 20.17 -1.10
N ASN A 51 -4.62 21.27 -0.37
CA ASN A 51 -4.15 21.40 1.01
C ASN A 51 -4.86 20.42 1.96
N GLU A 52 -6.16 20.17 1.77
CA GLU A 52 -6.89 19.17 2.56
C GLU A 52 -6.42 17.75 2.27
N ILE A 53 -6.09 17.42 1.01
CA ILE A 53 -5.51 16.12 0.64
C ILE A 53 -4.18 15.90 1.37
N VAL A 54 -3.28 16.88 1.30
CA VAL A 54 -1.95 16.79 1.96
C VAL A 54 -2.08 16.79 3.49
N ALA A 55 -2.96 17.62 4.04
CA ALA A 55 -3.23 17.61 5.47
C ALA A 55 -3.87 16.29 5.93
N GLY A 56 -4.72 15.69 5.10
CA GLY A 56 -5.34 14.39 5.32
C GLY A 56 -4.31 13.26 5.40
N GLN A 57 -3.29 13.29 4.54
CA GLN A 57 -2.17 12.37 4.62
C GLN A 57 -1.47 12.46 5.98
N ASN A 58 -1.24 13.68 6.50
CA ASN A 58 -0.62 13.87 7.81
C ASN A 58 -1.53 13.37 8.96
N VAL A 59 -2.84 13.56 8.84
CA VAL A 59 -3.81 13.01 9.79
C VAL A 59 -3.74 11.48 9.81
N TRP A 60 -3.78 10.84 8.65
CA TRP A 60 -3.65 9.39 8.54
C TRP A 60 -2.31 8.88 9.10
N GLN A 61 -1.20 9.56 8.82
CA GLN A 61 0.10 9.25 9.43
C GLN A 61 0.08 9.37 10.96
N SER A 62 -0.64 10.36 11.51
CA SER A 62 -0.68 10.61 12.95
C SER A 62 -1.39 9.54 13.77
N ILE A 63 -2.28 8.75 13.15
CA ILE A 63 -2.96 7.62 13.82
C ILE A 63 -2.21 6.29 13.67
N GLY A 64 -1.06 6.28 12.97
CA GLY A 64 -0.23 5.09 12.72
C GLY A 64 0.04 4.83 11.25
N GLY A 65 -0.64 5.53 10.33
CA GLY A 65 -0.41 5.40 8.89
C GLY A 65 -0.59 3.96 8.40
N GLN A 66 0.50 3.37 7.90
CA GLN A 66 0.54 2.00 7.40
C GLN A 66 0.39 0.93 8.51
N GLU A 67 0.39 1.33 9.77
CA GLU A 67 0.07 0.45 10.89
C GLU A 67 -1.44 0.34 11.15
N VAL A 68 -2.26 1.20 10.53
CA VAL A 68 -3.73 1.16 10.60
C VAL A 68 -4.27 0.88 9.19
N GLY A 69 -4.11 -0.35 8.72
CA GLY A 69 -4.50 -0.79 7.37
C GLY A 69 -3.44 -0.46 6.32
N SER A 70 -3.84 -0.36 5.06
CA SER A 70 -2.92 -0.13 3.94
C SER A 70 -3.38 0.96 2.97
N ILE A 71 -2.42 1.55 2.27
CA ILE A 71 -2.64 2.44 1.12
C ILE A 71 -1.80 1.90 -0.03
N TRP A 72 -2.43 1.70 -1.19
CA TRP A 72 -1.77 1.16 -2.39
C TRP A 72 -1.06 -0.18 -2.13
N GLY A 73 -1.67 -1.04 -1.31
CA GLY A 73 -1.19 -2.36 -0.96
C GLY A 73 -0.08 -2.40 0.08
N HIS A 74 0.39 -1.25 0.58
CA HIS A 74 1.45 -1.17 1.57
C HIS A 74 0.87 -0.82 2.94
N GLY A 75 1.00 -1.75 3.88
CA GLY A 75 0.68 -1.53 5.29
C GLY A 75 0.29 -2.79 6.04
N ALA A 76 -0.57 -2.63 7.04
CA ALA A 76 -1.12 -3.68 7.86
C ALA A 76 -2.29 -4.40 7.16
N TYR A 77 -2.61 -5.59 7.67
CA TYR A 77 -3.53 -6.53 7.02
C TYR A 77 -4.79 -6.87 7.84
N VAL A 78 -4.94 -6.28 9.03
CA VAL A 78 -6.15 -6.47 9.85
C VAL A 78 -7.26 -5.55 9.35
N ALA A 79 -6.98 -4.24 9.28
CA ALA A 79 -7.82 -3.28 8.59
C ALA A 79 -7.64 -3.40 7.05
N PRO A 80 -8.62 -2.98 6.24
CA PRO A 80 -8.54 -3.08 4.78
C PRO A 80 -7.47 -2.14 4.18
N ASP A 81 -7.28 -2.26 2.87
CA ASP A 81 -6.64 -1.19 2.11
C ASP A 81 -7.66 -0.08 1.85
N TRP A 82 -7.40 1.13 2.34
CA TRP A 82 -8.34 2.25 2.27
C TRP A 82 -8.53 2.78 0.86
N SER A 83 -7.55 2.60 -0.03
CA SER A 83 -7.68 3.01 -1.43
C SER A 83 -8.60 2.05 -2.18
N ALA A 84 -8.50 0.75 -1.90
CA ALA A 84 -9.37 -0.27 -2.49
C ALA A 84 -10.78 -0.24 -1.90
N ASP A 85 -10.91 -0.15 -0.57
CA ASP A 85 -12.22 -0.09 0.10
C ASP A 85 -12.99 1.17 -0.29
N TRP A 86 -12.34 2.34 -0.35
CA TRP A 86 -12.99 3.57 -0.81
C TRP A 86 -13.46 3.43 -2.25
N LEU A 87 -12.59 2.95 -3.14
CA LEU A 87 -12.91 2.81 -4.56
C LEU A 87 -14.10 1.86 -4.78
N HIS A 88 -14.12 0.74 -4.07
CA HIS A 88 -15.20 -0.24 -4.20
C HIS A 88 -16.53 0.30 -3.67
N ARG A 89 -16.53 0.96 -2.51
CA ARG A 89 -17.74 1.60 -1.95
C ARG A 89 -18.26 2.72 -2.86
N GLU A 90 -17.35 3.53 -3.40
CA GLU A 90 -17.68 4.58 -4.38
C GLU A 90 -18.35 3.96 -5.61
N ALA A 91 -17.79 2.88 -6.16
CA ALA A 91 -18.33 2.16 -7.30
C ALA A 91 -19.74 1.58 -7.02
N VAL A 92 -19.91 0.89 -5.90
CA VAL A 92 -21.19 0.27 -5.49
C VAL A 92 -22.27 1.33 -5.26
N TYR A 93 -21.93 2.46 -4.64
CA TYR A 93 -22.86 3.56 -4.46
C TYR A 93 -23.36 4.09 -5.81
N MET A 94 -22.43 4.40 -6.72
CA MET A 94 -22.76 4.93 -8.04
C MET A 94 -23.62 3.97 -8.84
N LEU A 95 -23.33 2.67 -8.80
CA LEU A 95 -24.14 1.64 -9.47
C LEU A 95 -25.55 1.53 -8.92
N ASN A 96 -25.71 1.49 -7.59
CA ASN A 96 -27.03 1.46 -6.96
C ASN A 96 -27.83 2.72 -7.27
N ARG A 97 -27.17 3.89 -7.29
CA ARG A 97 -27.82 5.16 -7.63
C ARG A 97 -28.29 5.19 -9.08
N LEU A 98 -27.48 4.70 -10.02
CA LEU A 98 -27.86 4.56 -11.43
C LEU A 98 -29.01 3.56 -11.61
N ALA A 99 -28.94 2.40 -10.97
CA ALA A 99 -30.00 1.39 -10.98
C ALA A 99 -31.33 1.97 -10.47
N PHE A 100 -31.28 2.70 -9.35
CA PHE A 100 -32.48 3.33 -8.79
C PHE A 100 -33.07 4.40 -9.75
N MET A 101 -32.22 5.23 -10.35
CA MET A 101 -32.66 6.27 -11.28
C MET A 101 -33.33 5.73 -12.55
N HIS A 102 -32.86 4.60 -13.07
CA HIS A 102 -33.33 4.09 -14.36
C HIS A 102 -34.34 2.94 -14.23
N ASP A 103 -34.22 2.13 -13.19
CA ASP A 103 -34.92 0.85 -13.06
C ASP A 103 -35.67 0.72 -11.71
N SER A 104 -35.51 1.68 -10.79
CA SER A 104 -36.17 1.73 -9.47
C SER A 104 -35.92 0.53 -8.56
N CYS A 105 -34.79 -0.15 -8.73
CA CYS A 105 -34.33 -1.26 -7.89
C CYS A 105 -32.82 -1.14 -7.58
N SER A 106 -32.30 -2.05 -6.77
CA SER A 106 -30.86 -2.13 -6.48
C SER A 106 -30.07 -2.76 -7.62
N TYR A 107 -28.77 -2.48 -7.69
CA TYR A 107 -27.91 -3.01 -8.75
C TYR A 107 -27.89 -4.56 -8.78
N ASP A 108 -27.94 -5.19 -7.61
CA ASP A 108 -27.87 -6.65 -7.47
C ASP A 108 -29.17 -7.36 -7.89
N GLU A 109 -30.28 -6.62 -8.02
CA GLU A 109 -31.57 -7.15 -8.49
C GLU A 109 -31.74 -7.09 -10.01
N LEU A 110 -30.82 -6.42 -10.71
CA LEU A 110 -30.84 -6.29 -12.17
C LEU A 110 -30.41 -7.59 -12.85
N ASP A 111 -30.86 -7.80 -14.08
CA ASP A 111 -30.35 -8.85 -14.94
C ASP A 111 -28.94 -8.52 -15.45
N SER A 112 -28.21 -9.56 -15.88
CA SER A 112 -26.79 -9.44 -16.21
C SER A 112 -26.51 -8.48 -17.37
N GLU A 113 -27.41 -8.37 -18.35
CA GLU A 113 -27.28 -7.43 -19.46
C GLU A 113 -27.35 -5.98 -18.96
N ARG A 114 -28.27 -5.70 -18.03
CA ARG A 114 -28.44 -4.38 -17.45
C ARG A 114 -27.32 -4.03 -16.49
N GLN A 115 -26.86 -4.98 -15.67
CA GLN A 115 -25.67 -4.83 -14.84
C GLN A 115 -24.45 -4.45 -15.68
N ALA A 116 -24.18 -5.19 -16.77
CA ALA A 116 -23.07 -4.91 -17.67
C ALA A 116 -23.16 -3.52 -18.31
N TYR A 117 -24.37 -3.06 -18.67
CA TYR A 117 -24.59 -1.72 -19.19
C TYR A 117 -24.23 -0.63 -18.16
N LEU A 118 -24.71 -0.74 -16.91
CA LEU A 118 -24.43 0.23 -15.86
C LEU A 118 -22.95 0.22 -15.44
N GLN A 119 -22.32 -0.96 -15.39
CA GLN A 119 -20.89 -1.10 -15.14
C GLN A 119 -20.06 -0.40 -16.22
N LEU A 120 -20.45 -0.49 -17.49
CA LEU A 120 -19.78 0.25 -18.57
C LEU A 120 -19.92 1.77 -18.40
N LEU A 121 -21.08 2.27 -17.96
CA LEU A 121 -21.27 3.69 -17.65
C LEU A 121 -20.38 4.13 -16.48
N LEU A 122 -20.34 3.34 -15.42
CA LEU A 122 -19.47 3.57 -14.27
C LEU A 122 -18.00 3.68 -14.69
N GLN A 123 -17.51 2.70 -15.46
CA GLN A 123 -16.12 2.67 -15.92
C GLN A 123 -15.78 3.88 -16.79
N LYS A 124 -16.69 4.31 -17.68
CA LYS A 124 -16.50 5.53 -18.49
C LYS A 124 -16.39 6.79 -17.63
N ASP A 125 -17.04 6.83 -16.47
CA ASP A 125 -16.98 7.97 -15.58
C ASP A 125 -15.73 7.94 -14.68
N LEU A 126 -15.49 6.82 -13.98
CA LEU A 126 -14.39 6.70 -13.02
C LEU A 126 -13.00 6.70 -13.69
N ARG A 127 -12.87 6.01 -14.82
CA ARG A 127 -11.56 5.79 -15.47
C ARG A 127 -11.08 7.00 -16.25
N LYS A 128 -12.00 7.81 -16.77
CA LYS A 128 -11.67 8.97 -17.58
C LYS A 128 -10.96 10.03 -16.73
N ASN A 129 -9.79 10.46 -17.19
CA ASN A 129 -9.04 11.52 -16.55
C ASN A 129 -9.65 12.90 -16.84
N ARG A 130 -10.19 13.53 -15.81
CA ARG A 130 -10.79 14.88 -15.83
C ARG A 130 -9.93 15.91 -15.06
N TYR A 131 -8.65 15.63 -14.86
CA TYR A 131 -7.70 16.59 -14.30
C TYR A 131 -7.16 17.52 -15.39
N ASP A 132 -7.30 18.83 -15.20
CA ASP A 132 -6.69 19.85 -16.05
C ASP A 132 -5.37 20.33 -15.44
N ALA A 133 -4.26 20.06 -16.15
CA ALA A 133 -2.93 20.45 -15.71
C ALA A 133 -2.69 21.97 -15.70
N THR A 134 -3.46 22.74 -16.48
CA THR A 134 -3.34 24.21 -16.58
C THR A 134 -3.97 24.88 -15.37
N THR A 135 -5.21 24.50 -15.05
CA THR A 135 -5.97 25.06 -13.92
C THR A 135 -5.76 24.30 -12.61
N LYS A 136 -5.06 23.15 -12.68
CA LYS A 136 -4.85 22.20 -11.57
C LYS A 136 -6.15 21.77 -10.90
N THR A 137 -7.21 21.67 -11.68
CA THR A 137 -8.56 21.34 -11.19
C THR A 137 -8.92 19.93 -11.62
N LEU A 138 -9.39 19.13 -10.66
CA LEU A 138 -10.02 17.85 -10.94
C LEU A 138 -11.54 18.03 -10.92
N VAL A 139 -12.21 17.71 -12.02
CA VAL A 139 -13.67 17.70 -12.10
C VAL A 139 -14.18 16.28 -11.95
N VAL A 140 -15.15 16.04 -11.06
CA VAL A 140 -15.87 14.75 -10.92
C VAL A 140 -17.33 14.91 -11.31
N SER A 141 -18.00 13.83 -11.71
CA SER A 141 -19.44 13.89 -11.96
C SER A 141 -20.22 14.21 -10.69
N ASP A 142 -21.42 14.78 -10.83
CA ASP A 142 -22.31 15.01 -9.69
C ASP A 142 -22.68 13.69 -8.99
N LEU A 143 -22.84 12.61 -9.76
CA LEU A 143 -23.05 11.27 -9.22
C LEU A 143 -21.87 10.79 -8.35
N ARG A 144 -20.64 11.00 -8.81
CA ARG A 144 -19.45 10.67 -8.03
C ARG A 144 -19.32 11.59 -6.81
N ALA A 145 -19.73 12.85 -6.91
CA ALA A 145 -19.78 13.76 -5.77
C ALA A 145 -20.75 13.28 -4.67
N GLU A 146 -21.91 12.73 -5.04
CA GLU A 146 -22.83 12.04 -4.11
C GLU A 146 -22.13 10.85 -3.43
N ALA A 147 -21.46 9.99 -4.21
CA ALA A 147 -20.73 8.83 -3.68
C ALA A 147 -19.59 9.20 -2.72
N ILE A 148 -18.85 10.26 -3.02
CA ILE A 148 -17.78 10.79 -2.15
C ILE A 148 -18.34 11.20 -0.79
N LYS A 149 -19.52 11.85 -0.75
CA LYS A 149 -20.17 12.27 0.49
C LYS A 149 -20.64 11.08 1.32
N ASP A 150 -21.19 10.06 0.66
CA ASP A 150 -21.61 8.82 1.31
C ASP A 150 -20.41 8.09 1.97
N ASN A 151 -19.33 7.88 1.20
CA ASN A 151 -18.08 7.34 1.72
C ASN A 151 -17.52 8.17 2.88
N ALA A 152 -17.53 9.50 2.74
CA ALA A 152 -17.03 10.39 3.79
C ALA A 152 -17.79 10.21 5.12
N GLN A 153 -19.09 9.95 5.07
CA GLN A 153 -19.90 9.65 6.26
C GLN A 153 -19.57 8.27 6.84
N TYR A 154 -19.40 7.25 5.99
CA TYR A 154 -18.98 5.92 6.42
C TYR A 154 -17.66 5.95 7.19
N TYR A 155 -16.62 6.56 6.61
CA TYR A 155 -15.32 6.66 7.27
C TYR A 155 -15.34 7.57 8.48
N HIS A 156 -16.17 8.63 8.47
CA HIS A 156 -16.37 9.42 9.68
C HIS A 156 -16.82 8.54 10.85
N ASN A 157 -17.87 7.75 10.67
CA ASN A 157 -18.38 6.87 11.71
C ASN A 157 -17.40 5.76 12.11
N LEU A 158 -16.61 5.25 11.16
CA LEU A 158 -15.61 4.21 11.41
C LEU A 158 -14.51 4.69 12.36
N PHE A 159 -13.96 5.89 12.11
CA PHE A 159 -12.81 6.42 12.86
C PHE A 159 -13.19 7.27 14.09
N THR A 160 -14.48 7.56 14.29
CA THR A 160 -15.02 8.23 15.49
C THR A 160 -15.74 7.21 16.41
N ASP A 161 -16.87 7.56 17.00
CA ASP A 161 -17.70 6.74 17.88
C ASP A 161 -19.04 6.32 17.24
N GLY A 162 -19.11 6.30 15.91
CA GLY A 162 -20.30 5.87 15.18
C GLY A 162 -20.71 4.43 15.52
N LYS A 163 -21.95 4.25 15.97
CA LYS A 163 -22.50 2.94 16.39
C LYS A 163 -22.65 1.97 15.23
N ASP A 164 -23.01 2.47 14.05
CA ASP A 164 -23.25 1.64 12.87
C ASP A 164 -21.97 0.93 12.36
N GLN A 165 -20.79 1.43 12.74
CA GLN A 165 -19.48 0.87 12.37
C GLN A 165 -18.73 0.27 13.57
N GLU A 166 -19.42 0.02 14.69
CA GLU A 166 -18.79 -0.56 15.89
C GLU A 166 -18.19 -1.94 15.61
N ARG A 167 -18.94 -2.79 14.91
CA ARG A 167 -18.50 -4.16 14.58
C ARG A 167 -17.27 -4.14 13.66
N GLU A 168 -17.27 -3.31 12.63
CA GLU A 168 -16.18 -3.14 11.68
C GLU A 168 -14.94 -2.58 12.38
N ARG A 169 -15.12 -1.56 13.22
CA ARG A 169 -14.05 -0.96 13.99
C ARG A 169 -13.37 -1.98 14.91
N ILE A 170 -14.14 -2.84 15.57
CA ILE A 170 -13.61 -3.98 16.34
C ILE A 170 -12.86 -4.93 15.41
N ALA A 171 -13.48 -5.37 14.31
CA ALA A 171 -12.86 -6.31 13.36
C ALA A 171 -11.55 -5.77 12.75
N TYR A 172 -11.43 -4.46 12.58
CA TYR A 172 -10.25 -3.79 12.04
C TYR A 172 -9.22 -3.42 13.11
N ALA A 173 -9.46 -3.75 14.38
CA ALA A 173 -8.63 -3.38 15.52
C ALA A 173 -8.33 -1.87 15.61
N ILE A 174 -9.33 -1.05 15.26
CA ILE A 174 -9.23 0.41 15.30
C ILE A 174 -9.80 0.90 16.64
N PRO A 175 -9.07 1.66 17.45
CA PRO A 175 -9.61 2.25 18.67
C PRO A 175 -10.76 3.23 18.39
N VAL A 176 -11.74 3.30 19.29
CA VAL A 176 -12.79 4.31 19.21
C VAL A 176 -12.21 5.71 19.32
N ASN A 177 -12.75 6.67 18.55
CA ASN A 177 -12.24 8.05 18.53
C ASN A 177 -10.75 8.17 18.18
N SER A 178 -10.27 7.30 17.28
CA SER A 178 -8.93 7.43 16.66
C SER A 178 -8.75 8.80 16.03
N ILE A 179 -9.82 9.37 15.46
CA ILE A 179 -9.89 10.77 15.04
C ILE A 179 -10.92 11.50 15.91
N LYS A 180 -10.49 12.57 16.59
CA LYS A 180 -11.35 13.35 17.51
C LYS A 180 -11.97 14.60 16.89
N ASN A 181 -11.35 15.13 15.83
CA ASN A 181 -11.76 16.38 15.21
C ASN A 181 -12.45 16.08 13.86
N VAL A 182 -13.66 16.60 13.68
CA VAL A 182 -14.44 16.51 12.43
C VAL A 182 -13.65 17.05 11.24
N GLU A 183 -12.91 18.15 11.41
CA GLU A 183 -12.10 18.75 10.35
C GLU A 183 -10.95 17.82 9.91
N ASN A 184 -10.32 17.12 10.86
CA ASN A 184 -9.29 16.13 10.54
C ASN A 184 -9.88 14.94 9.80
N MET A 185 -11.11 14.54 10.12
CA MET A 185 -11.80 13.48 9.42
C MET A 185 -12.13 13.87 7.97
N GLN A 186 -12.61 15.10 7.75
CA GLN A 186 -12.83 15.65 6.41
C GLN A 186 -11.55 15.66 5.57
N ARG A 187 -10.43 16.09 6.17
CA ARG A 187 -9.11 16.05 5.51
C ARG A 187 -8.69 14.62 5.19
N MET A 188 -8.86 13.67 6.12
CA MET A 188 -8.49 12.27 5.89
C MET A 188 -9.35 11.63 4.78
N ASN A 189 -10.64 11.99 4.69
CA ASN A 189 -11.50 11.59 3.57
C ASN A 189 -10.99 12.15 2.24
N ALA A 190 -10.53 13.40 2.19
CA ALA A 190 -9.91 13.96 0.99
C ALA A 190 -8.68 13.16 0.53
N PHE A 191 -7.87 12.71 1.49
CA PHE A 191 -6.71 11.85 1.22
C PHE A 191 -7.12 10.48 0.68
N PHE A 192 -8.06 9.77 1.32
CA PHE A 192 -8.53 8.46 0.84
C PHE A 192 -9.21 8.54 -0.53
N PHE A 193 -10.00 9.59 -0.76
CA PHE A 193 -10.53 9.87 -2.09
C PHE A 193 -9.41 10.01 -3.12
N TRP A 194 -8.37 10.80 -2.84
CA TRP A 194 -7.27 11.00 -3.77
C TRP A 194 -6.48 9.71 -4.06
N THR A 195 -6.26 8.87 -3.04
CA THR A 195 -5.57 7.59 -3.25
C THR A 195 -6.42 6.64 -4.09
N ALA A 196 -7.73 6.58 -3.88
CA ALA A 196 -8.68 5.79 -4.68
C ALA A 196 -8.82 6.33 -6.12
N TRP A 197 -8.86 7.66 -6.29
CA TRP A 197 -8.88 8.30 -7.60
C TRP A 197 -7.66 7.91 -8.43
N ALA A 198 -6.47 7.92 -7.84
CA ALA A 198 -5.25 7.48 -8.52
C ALA A 198 -5.31 6.00 -8.94
N CYS A 199 -6.06 5.17 -8.21
CA CYS A 199 -6.20 3.75 -8.49
C CYS A 199 -7.03 3.43 -9.75
N VAL A 200 -8.02 4.28 -10.06
CA VAL A 200 -8.99 4.02 -11.13
C VAL A 200 -8.82 4.92 -12.34
N THR A 201 -8.23 6.10 -12.18
CA THR A 201 -8.10 7.07 -13.28
C THR A 201 -6.92 6.75 -14.18
N GLU A 202 -7.20 6.68 -15.48
CA GLU A 202 -6.23 6.43 -16.55
C GLU A 202 -5.23 7.59 -16.68
N ARG A 203 -3.98 7.23 -16.99
CA ARG A 203 -2.93 8.21 -17.27
C ARG A 203 -3.27 8.96 -18.57
N PRO A 204 -2.89 10.25 -18.71
CA PRO A 204 -3.11 10.97 -19.95
C PRO A 204 -2.55 10.22 -21.16
N GLY A 205 -3.44 9.87 -22.11
CA GLY A 205 -3.08 9.16 -23.34
C GLY A 205 -2.68 7.70 -23.19
N LYS A 206 -3.02 7.03 -22.07
CA LYS A 206 -2.74 5.59 -21.87
C LYS A 206 -3.95 4.87 -21.28
N ASP A 207 -4.11 3.60 -21.64
CA ASP A 207 -5.19 2.72 -21.14
C ASP A 207 -4.80 2.01 -19.83
N ILE A 208 -4.09 2.71 -18.95
CA ILE A 208 -3.62 2.18 -17.66
C ILE A 208 -3.70 3.27 -16.60
N THR A 209 -4.12 2.90 -15.39
CA THR A 209 -4.28 3.86 -14.28
C THR A 209 -2.94 4.31 -13.70
N TYR A 210 -2.95 5.32 -12.82
CA TYR A 210 -1.70 5.80 -12.20
C TYR A 210 -1.00 4.72 -11.37
N THR A 211 -1.74 3.75 -10.83
CA THR A 211 -1.26 2.61 -10.04
C THR A 211 -1.15 1.32 -10.85
N SER A 212 -1.13 1.41 -12.18
CA SER A 212 -1.01 0.24 -13.07
C SER A 212 -2.19 -0.74 -12.99
N ASN A 213 -3.42 -0.23 -12.92
CA ASN A 213 -4.68 -0.99 -12.76
C ASN A 213 -4.77 -1.78 -11.45
N TRP A 214 -4.03 -1.38 -10.42
CA TRP A 214 -4.26 -1.83 -9.04
C TRP A 214 -5.27 -0.90 -8.36
N PRO A 215 -6.18 -1.38 -7.48
CA PRO A 215 -6.38 -2.76 -7.05
C PRO A 215 -7.23 -3.55 -8.05
N GLY A 216 -7.17 -4.88 -7.99
CA GLY A 216 -8.05 -5.73 -8.80
C GLY A 216 -9.50 -5.56 -8.37
N ASP A 217 -10.33 -5.05 -9.27
CA ASP A 217 -11.77 -4.85 -9.07
C ASP A 217 -12.47 -4.84 -10.44
N ASP A 218 -13.34 -5.83 -10.65
CA ASP A 218 -14.05 -6.03 -11.91
C ASP A 218 -15.03 -4.88 -12.18
N LEU A 219 -15.68 -4.31 -11.15
CA LEU A 219 -16.67 -3.24 -11.31
C LEU A 219 -16.05 -2.02 -12.01
N VAL A 220 -14.85 -1.65 -11.58
CA VAL A 220 -14.13 -0.48 -12.10
C VAL A 220 -13.20 -0.80 -13.28
N GLY A 221 -13.18 -2.07 -13.72
CA GLY A 221 -12.42 -2.54 -14.88
C GLY A 221 -10.91 -2.62 -14.64
N ASN A 222 -10.49 -2.77 -13.38
CA ASN A 222 -9.08 -2.90 -13.04
C ASN A 222 -8.63 -4.35 -13.17
N HIS A 223 -7.95 -4.63 -14.29
CA HIS A 223 -7.34 -5.93 -14.56
C HIS A 223 -5.85 -5.79 -14.96
N PRO A 224 -5.04 -6.84 -14.75
CA PRO A 224 -3.67 -6.88 -15.27
C PRO A 224 -3.63 -6.66 -16.78
N THR A 225 -2.88 -5.65 -17.22
CA THR A 225 -2.66 -5.40 -18.66
C THR A 225 -1.80 -6.49 -19.31
N SER A 226 -1.81 -6.58 -20.64
CA SER A 226 -0.96 -7.51 -21.39
C SER A 226 0.54 -7.32 -21.12
N GLN A 227 0.97 -6.09 -20.80
CA GLN A 227 2.35 -5.81 -20.43
C GLN A 227 2.73 -6.44 -19.08
N HIS A 228 1.82 -6.47 -18.10
CA HIS A 228 2.06 -7.17 -16.84
C HIS A 228 2.31 -8.66 -17.07
N LEU A 229 1.44 -9.30 -17.86
CA LEU A 229 1.58 -10.72 -18.18
C LEU A 229 2.90 -11.02 -18.91
N PHE A 230 3.28 -10.17 -19.86
CA PHE A 230 4.55 -10.30 -20.58
C PHE A 230 5.76 -10.25 -19.63
N TRP A 231 5.86 -9.22 -18.78
CA TRP A 231 7.00 -9.05 -17.87
C TRP A 231 7.04 -10.12 -16.79
N SER A 232 5.89 -10.58 -16.30
CA SER A 232 5.81 -11.71 -15.37
C SER A 232 6.41 -12.98 -15.97
N MET A 233 6.00 -13.36 -17.19
CA MET A 233 6.54 -14.54 -17.88
C MET A 233 8.03 -14.37 -18.22
N PHE A 234 8.42 -13.18 -18.68
CA PHE A 234 9.81 -12.88 -19.00
C PHE A 234 10.72 -13.00 -17.77
N SER A 235 10.26 -12.57 -16.60
CA SER A 235 11.02 -12.68 -15.33
C SER A 235 11.29 -14.13 -14.93
N ILE A 236 10.33 -15.04 -15.14
CA ILE A 236 10.48 -16.47 -14.86
C ILE A 236 11.55 -17.09 -15.78
N ILE A 237 11.51 -16.75 -17.07
CA ILE A 237 12.50 -17.23 -18.05
C ILE A 237 13.91 -16.75 -17.66
N LEU A 238 14.05 -15.46 -17.30
CA LEU A 238 15.33 -14.91 -16.86
C LEU A 238 15.84 -15.54 -15.57
N LEU A 239 14.96 -15.81 -14.60
CA LEU A 239 15.31 -16.50 -13.36
C LEU A 239 15.87 -17.90 -13.65
N LEU A 240 15.16 -18.71 -14.44
CA LEU A 240 15.59 -20.07 -14.79
C LEU A 240 16.90 -20.07 -15.59
N LEU A 241 17.03 -19.14 -16.54
CA LEU A 241 18.27 -18.94 -17.28
C LEU A 241 19.43 -18.56 -16.35
N GLY A 242 19.19 -17.65 -15.41
CA GLY A 242 20.18 -17.22 -14.42
C GLY A 242 20.65 -18.37 -13.52
N ILE A 243 19.72 -19.17 -13.00
CA ILE A 243 20.03 -20.37 -12.20
C ILE A 243 20.85 -21.37 -13.04
N GLY A 244 20.43 -21.64 -14.28
CA GLY A 244 21.12 -22.56 -15.18
C GLY A 244 22.54 -22.11 -15.54
N LEU A 245 22.72 -20.83 -15.88
CA LEU A 245 24.03 -20.25 -16.19
C LEU A 245 24.95 -20.26 -14.97
N LEU A 246 24.43 -19.92 -13.79
CA LEU A 246 25.20 -19.95 -12.55
C LEU A 246 25.63 -21.39 -12.21
N GLY A 247 24.71 -22.36 -12.30
CA GLY A 247 25.00 -23.77 -12.10
C GLY A 247 26.05 -24.29 -13.10
N PHE A 248 25.93 -23.95 -14.38
CA PHE A 248 26.92 -24.29 -15.40
C PHE A 248 28.30 -23.66 -15.11
N TYR A 249 28.32 -22.39 -14.71
CA TYR A 249 29.55 -21.68 -14.34
C TYR A 249 30.27 -22.38 -13.18
N TYR A 250 29.56 -22.76 -12.12
CA TYR A 250 30.14 -23.49 -10.99
C TYR A 250 30.59 -24.91 -11.37
N ALA A 251 29.81 -25.62 -12.18
CA ALA A 251 30.18 -26.96 -12.64
C ALA A 251 31.46 -26.95 -13.49
N LYS A 252 31.64 -25.92 -14.33
CA LYS A 252 32.82 -25.77 -15.18
C LYS A 252 34.04 -25.25 -14.41
N ASN A 253 33.85 -24.32 -13.49
CA ASN A 253 34.92 -23.65 -12.75
C ASN A 253 34.97 -24.15 -11.30
N GLN A 254 34.85 -25.46 -11.09
CA GLN A 254 35.09 -26.06 -9.77
C GLN A 254 36.55 -25.80 -9.35
N ASP A 255 36.77 -24.67 -8.69
CA ASP A 255 38.02 -24.34 -8.05
C ASP A 255 38.14 -25.24 -6.82
N LYS A 256 39.12 -26.15 -6.84
CA LYS A 256 39.60 -26.87 -5.65
C LYS A 256 40.38 -25.88 -4.75
N GLU A 257 39.73 -24.83 -4.27
CA GLU A 257 40.28 -23.89 -3.28
C GLU A 257 39.95 -24.32 -1.84
N ILE A 258 39.82 -25.62 -1.60
CA ILE A 258 39.82 -26.14 -0.25
C ILE A 258 41.28 -26.39 0.11
N SER A 259 41.84 -25.53 0.97
CA SER A 259 43.01 -25.95 1.74
C SER A 259 42.59 -27.17 2.55
N GLU A 260 43.00 -28.37 2.11
CA GLU A 260 42.73 -29.63 2.82
C GLU A 260 43.39 -29.65 4.22
N VAL A 261 44.29 -28.69 4.48
CA VAL A 261 44.93 -28.50 5.76
C VAL A 261 44.10 -27.52 6.59
N TYR A 262 43.35 -28.08 7.55
CA TYR A 262 42.72 -27.34 8.63
C TYR A 262 43.70 -27.28 9.82
N PRO A 263 43.77 -26.16 10.55
CA PRO A 263 44.55 -26.12 11.79
C PRO A 263 43.95 -27.08 12.82
N GLU A 264 44.79 -27.93 13.44
CA GLU A 264 44.35 -28.91 14.46
C GLU A 264 43.79 -28.25 15.73
N LYS A 265 44.09 -26.98 15.95
CA LYS A 265 43.59 -26.17 17.06
C LYS A 265 42.97 -24.90 16.52
N ASP A 266 41.91 -24.43 17.20
CA ASP A 266 41.26 -23.17 16.85
C ASP A 266 42.28 -22.01 16.91
N PRO A 267 42.55 -21.32 15.78
CA PRO A 267 43.52 -20.22 15.73
C PRO A 267 43.10 -19.02 16.59
N LEU A 268 41.83 -18.95 17.02
CA LEU A 268 41.30 -17.89 17.87
C LEU A 268 41.41 -18.22 19.36
N ILE A 269 41.78 -19.45 19.75
CA ILE A 269 41.74 -19.90 21.15
C ILE A 269 42.72 -19.16 22.07
N ASN A 270 43.85 -18.70 21.50
CA ASN A 270 44.87 -17.94 22.21
C ASN A 270 44.66 -16.42 22.10
N LEU A 271 43.62 -15.98 21.40
CA LEU A 271 43.33 -14.56 21.22
C LEU A 271 42.79 -14.00 22.53
N GLN A 272 43.58 -13.18 23.22
CA GLN A 272 43.12 -12.53 24.44
C GLN A 272 42.07 -11.48 24.08
N ALA A 273 40.85 -11.65 24.59
CA ALA A 273 39.77 -10.71 24.36
C ALA A 273 40.17 -9.31 24.84
N THR A 274 40.25 -8.37 23.89
CA THR A 274 40.53 -6.97 24.18
C THR A 274 39.40 -6.35 25.01
N PRO A 275 39.63 -5.22 25.69
CA PRO A 275 38.56 -4.53 26.41
C PRO A 275 37.33 -4.20 25.53
N SER A 276 37.53 -3.89 24.24
CA SER A 276 36.42 -3.64 23.31
C SER A 276 35.64 -4.91 22.99
N MET A 277 36.30 -6.04 22.76
CA MET A 277 35.64 -7.33 22.56
C MET A 277 34.84 -7.78 23.79
N LYS A 278 35.33 -7.51 25.01
CA LYS A 278 34.57 -7.80 26.23
C LYS A 278 33.35 -6.89 26.37
N ALA A 279 33.47 -5.63 25.94
CA ALA A 279 32.37 -4.68 25.99
C ALA A 279 31.20 -5.04 25.05
N THR A 280 31.45 -5.79 23.96
CA THR A 280 30.37 -6.25 23.06
C THR A 280 29.37 -7.17 23.74
N LEU A 281 29.72 -7.79 24.88
CA LEU A 281 28.79 -8.60 25.67
C LEU A 281 27.51 -7.81 26.04
N LYS A 282 27.63 -6.49 26.25
CA LYS A 282 26.49 -5.61 26.52
C LYS A 282 25.51 -5.56 25.34
N TYR A 283 26.01 -5.59 24.11
CA TYR A 283 25.17 -5.61 22.91
C TYR A 283 24.37 -6.91 22.83
N PHE A 284 24.96 -8.05 23.15
CA PHE A 284 24.24 -9.32 23.17
C PHE A 284 23.09 -9.30 24.17
N TRP A 285 23.29 -8.76 25.39
CA TRP A 285 22.21 -8.61 26.36
C TRP A 285 21.08 -7.72 25.86
N VAL A 286 21.41 -6.58 25.25
CA VAL A 286 20.40 -5.67 24.67
C VAL A 286 19.65 -6.36 23.53
N VAL A 287 20.36 -7.03 22.62
CA VAL A 287 19.75 -7.75 21.49
C VAL A 287 18.81 -8.85 21.98
N THR A 288 19.24 -9.67 22.95
CA THR A 288 18.38 -10.71 23.54
C THR A 288 17.15 -10.09 24.21
N GLY A 289 17.31 -9.00 24.95
CA GLY A 289 16.18 -8.27 25.55
C GLY A 289 15.19 -7.74 24.52
N LEU A 290 15.69 -7.14 23.43
CA LEU A 290 14.87 -6.64 22.33
C LEU A 290 14.15 -7.75 21.57
N ILE A 291 14.78 -8.92 21.40
CA ILE A 291 14.13 -10.10 20.79
C ILE A 291 12.94 -10.55 21.65
N LEU A 292 13.13 -10.65 22.97
CA LEU A 292 12.04 -11.04 23.87
C LEU A 292 10.90 -10.01 23.83
N LEU A 293 11.24 -8.71 23.84
CA LEU A 293 10.24 -7.64 23.72
C LEU A 293 9.49 -7.72 22.37
N GLN A 294 10.20 -7.94 21.26
CA GLN A 294 9.61 -8.08 19.94
C GLN A 294 8.64 -9.28 19.87
N ILE A 295 9.01 -10.43 20.46
CA ILE A 295 8.14 -11.60 20.53
C ILE A 295 6.86 -11.28 21.32
N LEU A 296 6.98 -10.57 22.46
CA LEU A 296 5.83 -10.15 23.25
C LEU A 296 4.92 -9.17 22.51
N MET A 297 5.48 -8.16 21.83
CA MET A 297 4.72 -7.22 21.02
C MET A 297 4.02 -7.93 19.86
N GLY A 298 4.71 -8.86 19.19
CA GLY A 298 4.10 -9.69 18.14
C GLY A 298 2.92 -10.53 18.62
N ALA A 299 3.01 -11.08 19.85
CA ALA A 299 1.89 -11.80 20.46
C ALA A 299 0.69 -10.88 20.73
N VAL A 300 0.92 -9.65 21.23
CA VAL A 300 -0.14 -8.64 21.45
C VAL A 300 -0.79 -8.25 20.12
N THR A 301 0.01 -7.94 19.10
CA THR A 301 -0.49 -7.57 17.76
C THR A 301 -1.31 -8.67 17.11
N ALA A 302 -0.86 -9.92 17.21
CA ALA A 302 -1.60 -11.07 16.69
C ALA A 302 -2.93 -11.28 17.42
N HIS A 303 -2.99 -10.99 18.72
CA HIS A 303 -4.20 -11.12 19.53
C HIS A 303 -5.31 -10.16 19.08
N TYR A 304 -4.96 -8.92 18.74
CA TYR A 304 -5.90 -7.95 18.14
C TYR A 304 -6.51 -8.44 16.82
N GLY A 305 -5.81 -9.26 16.03
CA GLY A 305 -6.36 -9.87 14.83
C GLY A 305 -7.48 -10.89 15.10
N VAL A 306 -7.67 -11.32 16.35
CA VAL A 306 -8.68 -12.31 16.75
C VAL A 306 -9.77 -11.67 17.61
N GLU A 307 -9.40 -10.94 18.66
CA GLU A 307 -10.38 -10.29 19.57
C GLU A 307 -10.79 -8.89 19.11
N GLY A 308 -10.04 -8.28 18.19
CA GLY A 308 -10.33 -6.96 17.64
C GLY A 308 -9.99 -5.82 18.58
N GLN A 309 -10.83 -5.61 19.60
CA GLN A 309 -10.62 -4.61 20.66
C GLN A 309 -10.43 -5.31 22.00
N GLY A 310 -9.32 -4.99 22.66
CA GLY A 310 -8.96 -5.50 23.99
C GLY A 310 -8.01 -6.70 23.98
N PHE A 311 -7.71 -7.19 25.18
CA PHE A 311 -6.79 -8.29 25.44
C PHE A 311 -7.30 -9.11 26.64
N TYR A 312 -8.04 -10.21 26.37
CA TYR A 312 -8.69 -11.04 27.39
C TYR A 312 -9.63 -10.23 28.32
N GLY A 313 -10.42 -9.32 27.74
CA GLY A 313 -11.34 -8.44 28.47
C GLY A 313 -10.69 -7.20 29.10
N LEU A 314 -9.38 -6.99 28.91
CA LEU A 314 -8.69 -5.76 29.29
C LEU A 314 -8.69 -4.76 28.12
N ASN A 315 -8.94 -3.48 28.40
CA ASN A 315 -8.90 -2.40 27.40
C ASN A 315 -7.47 -1.93 27.12
N LEU A 316 -6.62 -2.85 26.63
CA LEU A 316 -5.21 -2.57 26.35
C LEU A 316 -5.04 -1.59 25.18
N ASP A 317 -6.02 -1.54 24.28
CA ASP A 317 -6.06 -0.69 23.09
C ASP A 317 -6.03 0.82 23.40
N ALA A 318 -6.42 1.22 24.61
CA ALA A 318 -6.33 2.61 25.05
C ALA A 318 -4.89 3.11 25.25
N ILE A 319 -3.92 2.20 25.46
CA ILE A 319 -2.52 2.53 25.78
C ILE A 319 -1.57 1.93 24.73
N LEU A 320 -1.87 0.72 24.27
CA LEU A 320 -1.08 -0.03 23.31
C LEU A 320 -2.00 -0.59 22.21
N PRO A 321 -2.62 0.28 21.37
CA PRO A 321 -3.43 -0.16 20.25
C PRO A 321 -2.61 -0.95 19.24
N TYR A 322 -3.31 -1.66 18.34
CA TYR A 322 -2.71 -2.45 17.26
C TYR A 322 -1.61 -1.70 16.50
N SER A 323 -1.83 -0.43 16.19
CA SER A 323 -0.86 0.38 15.42
C SER A 323 0.42 0.74 16.17
N ILE A 324 0.43 0.64 17.50
CA ILE A 324 1.63 0.86 18.32
C ILE A 324 2.34 -0.46 18.62
N SER A 325 1.60 -1.57 18.73
CA SER A 325 2.20 -2.88 19.01
C SER A 325 2.80 -3.56 17.77
N ARG A 326 2.34 -3.22 16.56
CA ARG A 326 2.83 -3.76 15.29
C ARG A 326 4.23 -3.25 14.95
#